data_AF-A0A8H6NEG9-F1
#
_entry.id   AF-A0A8H6NEG9-F1
#
_cell.length_a   1.000
_cell.length_b   1.000
_cell.length_c   1.000
_cell.angle_alpha   90.00
_cell.angle_beta   90.00
_cell.angle_gamma   90.00
#
_symmetry.space_group_name_H-M   'P 1'
#
loop_
_entity.id
_entity.type
_entity.pdbx_description
1 polymer ?
#
loop_
_entity_poly.entity_id
_entity_poly.type
_entity_poly.pdbx_seq_one_letter_code
_entity_poly.pdbx_strand_id
1 'polypeptide(L)'
;MDYSDAEDNRLFDPRIRMPYRDVPRSQLVVYDPTKQTTRLQMYIPGEGVVVDKGSCVVHISSACRNTGQPSAKASWAAYLGPGSRHNRSGPLHPNLQQTSSRAEIEALSRALDVVRAIRLRDQTLSAVKIATDSEFLVRAMALWIEDGGVSSKGKRAAHFETLRQIHERLEEMTDGEEGGLDFCFWAISREENVEAEKMANRALDQQ
;
A
#
# COMPACT_ATOMS: atom_id res chain seq x y z
N MET A 1 26.11 -9.31 -12.61
CA MET A 1 25.31 -8.25 -13.24
C MET A 1 24.88 -7.36 -12.12
N ASP A 2 25.43 -6.16 -12.12
CA ASP A 2 25.14 -5.11 -11.16
C ASP A 2 23.74 -4.56 -11.51
N TYR A 3 22.78 -4.74 -10.61
CA TYR A 3 21.36 -4.36 -10.80
C TYR A 3 21.03 -3.04 -10.08
N SER A 4 22.02 -2.14 -9.93
CA SER A 4 21.94 -0.99 -9.02
C SER A 4 21.23 0.27 -9.56
N ASP A 5 20.77 0.33 -10.82
CA ASP A 5 20.36 1.61 -11.42
C ASP A 5 18.88 2.02 -11.26
N ALA A 6 18.12 1.45 -10.31
CA ALA A 6 16.77 1.93 -9.98
C ALA A 6 16.30 1.66 -8.53
N GLU A 7 17.21 1.39 -7.60
CA GLU A 7 16.84 0.86 -6.27
C GLU A 7 16.50 1.92 -5.21
N ASP A 8 16.77 3.20 -5.44
CA ASP A 8 16.77 4.19 -4.35
C ASP A 8 15.42 4.88 -4.11
N ASN A 9 14.35 4.52 -4.84
CA ASN A 9 13.02 5.01 -4.52
C ASN A 9 12.07 3.87 -4.17
N ARG A 10 11.21 4.12 -3.18
CA ARG A 10 10.16 3.19 -2.75
C ARG A 10 9.05 3.04 -3.80
N LEU A 11 9.31 3.28 -5.10
CA LEU A 11 8.33 3.15 -6.18
C LEU A 11 8.39 1.75 -6.80
N PHE A 12 7.22 1.13 -6.96
CA PHE A 12 7.07 -0.13 -7.67
C PHE A 12 6.36 0.07 -9.01
N ASP A 13 7.09 -0.16 -10.09
CA ASP A 13 6.53 -0.31 -11.44
C ASP A 13 6.86 -1.72 -11.99
N PRO A 14 5.88 -2.64 -11.98
CA PRO A 14 6.12 -4.00 -12.44
C PRO A 14 6.41 -4.09 -13.93
N ARG A 15 6.16 -3.06 -14.74
CA ARG A 15 6.41 -3.08 -16.20
C ARG A 15 7.90 -2.98 -16.53
N ILE A 16 8.69 -2.45 -15.62
CA ILE A 16 10.13 -2.26 -15.80
C ILE A 16 10.93 -3.08 -14.79
N ARG A 17 10.35 -3.39 -13.63
CA ARG A 17 11.05 -4.08 -12.54
C ARG A 17 11.12 -5.57 -12.80
N MET A 18 12.35 -6.09 -12.93
CA MET A 18 12.60 -7.53 -12.83
C MET A 18 12.36 -8.01 -11.40
N PRO A 19 11.91 -9.26 -11.19
CA PRO A 19 11.50 -10.27 -12.18
C PRO A 19 10.02 -10.17 -12.64
N TYR A 20 9.35 -9.04 -12.40
CA TYR A 20 7.90 -8.89 -12.59
C TYR A 20 7.48 -8.47 -14.01
N ARG A 21 8.37 -7.81 -14.75
CA ARG A 21 8.07 -7.24 -16.09
C ARG A 21 7.58 -8.23 -17.13
N ASP A 22 8.01 -9.48 -17.01
CA ASP A 22 7.68 -10.53 -17.97
C ASP A 22 6.41 -11.32 -17.55
N VAL A 23 5.74 -10.90 -16.48
CA VAL A 23 4.47 -11.48 -16.02
C VAL A 23 3.30 -10.64 -16.55
N PRO A 24 2.31 -11.25 -17.25
CA PRO A 24 1.12 -10.54 -17.68
C PRO A 24 0.39 -9.86 -16.52
N ARG A 25 -0.07 -8.62 -16.71
CA ARG A 25 -0.69 -7.80 -15.66
C ARG A 25 -1.87 -8.50 -14.96
N SER A 26 -2.66 -9.28 -15.71
CA SER A 26 -3.81 -10.04 -15.19
C SER A 26 -3.43 -11.23 -14.33
N GLN A 27 -2.17 -11.68 -14.37
CA GLN A 27 -1.63 -12.79 -13.59
C GLN A 27 -0.73 -12.29 -12.44
N LEU A 28 -0.23 -11.06 -12.55
CA LEU A 28 0.76 -10.48 -11.65
C LEU A 28 0.36 -10.56 -10.16
N VAL A 29 -0.92 -10.42 -9.82
CA VAL A 29 -1.39 -10.52 -8.43
C VAL A 29 -2.24 -11.77 -8.27
N VAL A 30 -1.85 -12.65 -7.35
CA VAL A 30 -2.56 -13.89 -7.05
C VAL A 30 -2.90 -13.96 -5.57
N TYR A 31 -4.05 -14.52 -5.23
CA TYR A 31 -4.44 -14.74 -3.83
C TYR A 31 -3.88 -16.09 -3.31
N ASP A 32 -3.20 -16.05 -2.17
CA ASP A 32 -2.78 -17.24 -1.42
C ASP A 32 -3.81 -17.54 -0.33
N PRO A 33 -4.63 -18.59 -0.46
CA PRO A 33 -5.66 -18.93 0.52
C PRO A 33 -5.08 -19.47 1.83
N THR A 34 -3.86 -20.02 1.83
CA THR A 34 -3.22 -20.54 3.04
C THR A 34 -2.77 -19.38 3.92
N LYS A 35 -2.13 -18.39 3.29
CA LYS A 35 -1.61 -17.21 3.96
C LYS A 35 -2.67 -16.13 4.17
N GLN A 36 -3.77 -16.23 3.43
CA GLN A 36 -4.87 -15.26 3.41
C GLN A 36 -4.38 -13.87 2.96
N THR A 37 -3.46 -13.83 2.00
CA THR A 37 -2.89 -12.59 1.46
C THR A 37 -2.77 -12.66 -0.06
N THR A 38 -2.77 -11.50 -0.72
CA THR A 38 -2.38 -11.38 -2.13
C THR A 38 -0.86 -11.31 -2.26
N ARG A 39 -0.32 -11.96 -3.28
CA ARG A 39 1.12 -12.10 -3.57
C ARG A 39 1.37 -11.71 -5.02
N LEU A 40 2.62 -11.38 -5.32
CA LEU A 40 3.07 -11.20 -6.69
C LEU A 40 3.43 -12.53 -7.33
N GLN A 41 3.22 -12.63 -8.65
CA GLN A 41 3.88 -13.62 -9.49
C GLN A 41 5.10 -13.00 -10.16
N MET A 42 6.14 -13.80 -10.37
CA MET A 42 7.38 -13.42 -11.03
C MET A 42 7.77 -14.42 -12.11
N TYR A 43 8.54 -13.98 -13.10
CA TYR A 43 9.08 -14.84 -14.13
C TYR A 43 10.51 -15.27 -13.81
N ILE A 44 10.75 -16.58 -13.74
CA ILE A 44 12.09 -17.16 -13.59
C ILE A 44 12.48 -17.84 -14.91
N PRO A 45 13.62 -17.47 -15.52
CA PRO A 45 14.13 -18.16 -16.71
C PRO A 45 14.28 -19.67 -16.46
N GLY A 46 13.64 -20.50 -17.29
CA GLY A 46 13.66 -21.96 -17.18
C GLY A 46 12.55 -22.56 -16.32
N GLU A 47 11.97 -21.82 -15.38
CA GLU A 47 10.83 -22.26 -14.55
C GLU A 47 9.49 -21.65 -14.98
N GLY A 48 9.52 -20.49 -15.63
CA GLY A 48 8.33 -19.75 -16.05
C GLY A 48 7.75 -18.87 -14.95
N VAL A 49 6.44 -18.67 -14.97
CA VAL A 49 5.73 -17.82 -13.99
C VAL A 49 5.51 -18.59 -12.69
N VAL A 50 6.07 -18.08 -11.60
CA VAL A 50 5.95 -18.66 -10.25
C VAL A 50 5.47 -17.60 -9.25
N VAL A 51 4.99 -18.03 -8.09
CA VAL A 51 4.61 -17.11 -7.00
C VAL A 51 5.85 -16.63 -6.27
N ASP A 52 6.00 -15.31 -6.10
CA ASP A 52 6.97 -14.76 -5.17
C ASP A 52 6.47 -15.01 -3.74
N LYS A 53 7.04 -16.04 -3.12
CA LYS A 53 6.65 -16.51 -1.79
C LYS A 53 6.95 -15.50 -0.67
N GLY A 54 7.86 -14.55 -0.91
CA GLY A 54 8.23 -13.51 0.05
C GLY A 54 7.43 -12.22 -0.10
N SER A 55 6.55 -12.13 -1.10
CA SER A 55 5.77 -10.92 -1.37
C SER A 55 4.41 -10.90 -0.69
N CYS A 56 3.94 -9.68 -0.39
CA CYS A 56 2.56 -9.37 -0.05
C CYS A 56 2.14 -8.08 -0.75
N VAL A 57 0.95 -8.08 -1.36
CA VAL A 57 0.32 -6.87 -1.90
C VAL A 57 -0.81 -6.45 -0.97
N VAL A 58 -0.82 -5.20 -0.53
CA VAL A 58 -1.90 -4.62 0.26
C VAL A 58 -2.54 -3.50 -0.53
N HIS A 59 -3.81 -3.66 -0.89
CA HIS A 59 -4.57 -2.65 -1.61
C HIS A 59 -5.22 -1.71 -0.60
N ILE A 60 -4.92 -0.42 -0.67
CA ILE A 60 -5.51 0.57 0.22
C ILE A 60 -6.41 1.51 -0.57
N SER A 61 -7.49 1.92 0.07
CA SER A 61 -8.43 2.89 -0.50
C SER A 61 -9.13 3.66 0.62
N SER A 62 -9.86 4.70 0.23
CA SER A 62 -10.68 5.50 1.13
C SER A 62 -12.02 5.84 0.47
N ALA A 63 -12.98 6.25 1.28
CA ALA A 63 -14.19 6.89 0.79
C ALA A 63 -14.52 8.09 1.66
N CYS A 64 -15.04 9.14 1.06
CA CYS A 64 -15.54 10.33 1.76
C CYS A 64 -16.86 10.78 1.13
N ARG A 65 -17.84 11.15 1.96
CA ARG A 65 -19.10 11.80 1.55
C ARG A 65 -19.11 13.23 2.06
N ASN A 66 -19.81 14.10 1.34
CA ASN A 66 -19.97 15.52 1.69
C ASN A 66 -18.62 16.23 1.91
N THR A 67 -17.60 15.88 1.13
CA THR A 67 -16.26 16.47 1.24
C THR A 67 -16.32 17.99 1.22
N GLY A 68 -15.68 18.63 2.21
CA GLY A 68 -15.65 20.09 2.35
C GLY A 68 -16.88 20.69 3.06
N GLN A 69 -17.83 19.86 3.50
CA GLN A 69 -18.98 20.30 4.29
C GLN A 69 -18.83 19.91 5.77
N PRO A 70 -19.54 20.58 6.70
CA PRO A 70 -19.54 20.21 8.11
C PRO A 70 -20.01 18.76 8.39
N SER A 71 -20.80 18.18 7.47
CA SER A 71 -21.31 16.81 7.53
C SER A 71 -20.40 15.78 6.85
N ALA A 72 -19.15 16.15 6.54
CA ALA A 72 -18.19 15.25 5.91
C ALA A 72 -17.95 14.01 6.80
N LYS A 73 -18.03 12.83 6.20
CA LYS A 73 -17.67 11.56 6.82
C LYS A 73 -16.72 10.82 5.90
N ALA A 74 -15.65 10.28 6.44
CA ALA A 74 -14.66 9.52 5.70
C ALA A 74 -14.42 8.14 6.31
N SER A 75 -13.84 7.24 5.52
CA SER A 75 -13.54 5.86 5.87
C SER A 75 -12.32 5.38 5.12
N TRP A 76 -11.70 4.32 5.62
CA TRP A 76 -10.47 3.75 5.08
C TRP A 76 -10.61 2.24 4.92
N ALA A 77 -9.82 1.64 4.03
CA ALA A 77 -9.74 0.20 3.86
C ALA A 77 -8.31 -0.25 3.50
N ALA A 78 -7.93 -1.42 4.03
CA ALA A 78 -6.76 -2.20 3.67
C ALA A 78 -7.23 -3.63 3.31
N TYR A 79 -7.07 -3.98 2.04
CA TYR A 79 -7.55 -5.21 1.41
C TYR A 79 -6.38 -6.09 0.97
N LEU A 80 -6.36 -7.32 1.47
CA LEU A 80 -5.35 -8.34 1.19
C LEU A 80 -5.92 -9.54 0.41
N GLY A 81 -7.16 -9.45 -0.06
CA GLY A 81 -7.77 -10.46 -0.91
C GLY A 81 -9.14 -10.93 -0.44
N PRO A 82 -9.82 -11.76 -1.26
CA PRO A 82 -11.20 -12.16 -1.02
C PRO A 82 -11.36 -12.90 0.29
N GLY A 83 -12.26 -12.44 1.16
CA GLY A 83 -12.56 -13.09 2.44
C GLY A 83 -11.39 -13.13 3.43
N SER A 84 -10.27 -12.45 3.15
CA SER A 84 -9.09 -12.49 4.01
C SER A 84 -9.42 -12.00 5.42
N ARG A 85 -9.04 -12.81 6.42
CA ARG A 85 -9.09 -12.41 7.84
C ARG A 85 -8.21 -11.18 8.16
N HIS A 86 -7.31 -10.81 7.26
CA HIS A 86 -6.42 -9.66 7.41
C HIS A 86 -7.02 -8.37 6.86
N ASN A 87 -8.12 -8.45 6.10
CA ASN A 87 -8.83 -7.27 5.61
C ASN A 87 -9.28 -6.39 6.78
N ARG A 88 -9.05 -5.08 6.69
CA ARG A 88 -9.46 -4.10 7.70
C ARG A 88 -10.07 -2.89 7.02
N SER A 89 -11.12 -2.37 7.62
CA SER A 89 -11.72 -1.10 7.23
C SER A 89 -12.43 -0.49 8.42
N GLY A 90 -12.73 0.80 8.33
CA GLY A 90 -13.48 1.47 9.37
C GLY A 90 -13.71 2.95 9.07
N PRO A 91 -14.51 3.61 9.93
CA PRO A 91 -14.63 5.06 9.88
C PRO A 91 -13.29 5.73 10.16
N LEU A 92 -13.07 6.87 9.50
CA LEU A 92 -12.03 7.79 9.93
C LEU A 92 -12.45 8.40 11.27
N HIS A 93 -11.56 8.39 12.25
CA HIS A 93 -11.88 8.88 13.59
C HIS A 93 -12.48 10.30 13.55
N PRO A 94 -13.60 10.59 14.25
CA PRO A 94 -14.32 11.87 14.12
C PRO A 94 -13.48 13.13 14.42
N ASN A 95 -12.50 13.01 15.32
CA ASN A 95 -11.58 14.12 15.66
C ASN A 95 -10.54 14.41 14.58
N LEU A 96 -10.43 13.57 13.55
CA LEU A 96 -9.55 13.80 12.40
C LEU A 96 -10.32 14.54 11.30
N GLN A 97 -9.58 15.28 10.47
CA GLN A 97 -10.15 15.98 9.34
C GLN A 97 -10.79 14.98 8.36
N GLN A 98 -12.11 15.10 8.15
CA GLN A 98 -12.91 14.20 7.32
C GLN A 98 -12.71 14.51 5.83
N THR A 99 -11.57 14.09 5.29
CA THR A 99 -11.23 14.20 3.87
C THR A 99 -10.80 12.84 3.31
N SER A 100 -10.90 12.68 1.99
CA SER A 100 -10.35 11.49 1.31
C SER A 100 -8.87 11.35 1.59
N SER A 101 -8.07 12.40 1.40
CA SER A 101 -6.62 12.35 1.60
C SER A 101 -6.22 11.95 3.03
N ARG A 102 -6.89 12.47 4.07
CA ARG A 102 -6.60 12.04 5.45
C ARG A 102 -6.99 10.58 5.69
N ALA A 103 -8.08 10.12 5.08
CA ALA A 103 -8.52 8.74 5.16
C ALA A 103 -7.61 7.77 4.39
N GLU A 104 -7.02 8.17 3.26
CA GLU A 104 -5.99 7.39 2.56
C GLU A 104 -4.73 7.23 3.41
N ILE A 105 -4.30 8.30 4.09
CA ILE A 105 -3.18 8.27 5.03
C ILE A 105 -3.49 7.34 6.22
N GLU A 106 -4.73 7.34 6.70
CA GLU A 106 -5.18 6.39 7.71
C GLU A 106 -5.13 4.94 7.18
N ALA A 107 -5.59 4.71 5.94
CA ALA A 107 -5.55 3.40 5.30
C ALA A 107 -4.13 2.84 5.25
N LEU A 108 -3.13 3.66 4.89
CA LEU A 108 -1.72 3.30 4.92
C LEU A 108 -1.25 2.96 6.34
N SER A 109 -1.51 3.83 7.32
CA SER A 109 -1.14 3.60 8.72
C SER A 109 -1.68 2.27 9.27
N ARG A 110 -2.93 1.95 8.94
CA ARG A 110 -3.61 0.69 9.32
C ARG A 110 -3.11 -0.51 8.55
N ALA A 111 -2.74 -0.34 7.28
CA ALA A 111 -2.09 -1.38 6.50
C ALA A 111 -0.76 -1.81 7.13
N LEU A 112 0.04 -0.87 7.65
CA LEU A 112 1.29 -1.20 8.36
C LEU A 112 1.05 -2.04 9.63
N ASP A 113 -0.01 -1.74 10.38
CA ASP A 113 -0.38 -2.55 11.55
C ASP A 113 -0.73 -3.99 11.14
N VAL A 114 -1.46 -4.15 10.04
CA VAL A 114 -1.80 -5.47 9.48
C VAL A 114 -0.55 -6.20 9.01
N VAL A 115 0.34 -5.54 8.28
CA VAL A 115 1.60 -6.10 7.78
C VAL A 115 2.49 -6.56 8.92
N ARG A 116 2.65 -5.74 9.97
CA ARG A 116 3.41 -6.11 11.17
C ARG A 116 2.84 -7.37 11.82
N ALA A 117 1.52 -7.46 11.96
CA ALA A 117 0.86 -8.63 12.52
C ALA A 117 1.04 -9.90 11.65
N ILE A 118 1.12 -9.75 10.32
CA ILE A 118 1.43 -10.84 9.40
C ILE A 118 2.89 -11.27 9.55
N ARG A 119 3.84 -10.33 9.53
CA ARG A 119 5.28 -10.60 9.66
C ARG A 119 5.61 -11.38 10.93
N LEU A 120 5.00 -11.03 12.06
CA LEU A 120 5.15 -11.74 13.34
C LEU A 120 4.76 -13.23 13.26
N ARG A 121 3.92 -13.62 12.30
CA ARG A 121 3.46 -15.01 12.09
C ARG A 121 4.09 -15.66 10.86
N ASP A 122 4.68 -14.87 9.98
CA ASP A 122 5.23 -15.31 8.70
C ASP A 122 6.58 -14.63 8.45
N GLN A 123 7.63 -15.25 9.00
CA GLN A 123 9.01 -14.79 8.82
C GLN A 123 9.54 -14.99 7.38
N THR A 124 8.74 -15.55 6.46
CA THR A 124 9.10 -15.59 5.04
C THR A 124 8.72 -14.32 4.28
N LEU A 125 7.86 -13.46 4.85
CA LEU A 125 7.46 -12.20 4.24
C LEU A 125 8.65 -11.23 4.22
N SER A 126 9.18 -10.89 3.06
CA SER A 126 10.33 -10.00 2.89
C SER A 126 10.00 -8.73 2.11
N ALA A 127 8.94 -8.74 1.30
CA ALA A 127 8.57 -7.62 0.44
C ALA A 127 7.08 -7.29 0.53
N VAL A 128 6.76 -6.01 0.66
CA VAL A 128 5.39 -5.50 0.76
C VAL A 128 5.17 -4.42 -0.28
N LYS A 129 4.12 -4.58 -1.09
CA LYS A 129 3.71 -3.59 -2.09
C LYS A 129 2.38 -2.97 -1.67
N ILE A 130 2.41 -1.67 -1.36
CA ILE A 130 1.21 -0.90 -1.05
C ILE A 130 0.62 -0.41 -2.37
N ALA A 131 -0.49 -1.03 -2.79
CA ALA A 131 -1.19 -0.69 -4.03
C ALA A 131 -2.29 0.33 -3.74
N THR A 132 -2.30 1.44 -4.50
CA THR A 132 -3.31 2.50 -4.37
C THR A 132 -3.48 3.26 -5.67
N ASP A 133 -4.70 3.76 -5.89
CA ASP A 133 -5.04 4.69 -6.97
C ASP A 133 -4.78 6.16 -6.60
N SER A 134 -4.27 6.43 -5.39
CA SER A 134 -3.85 7.77 -4.96
C SER A 134 -2.44 8.08 -5.43
N GLU A 135 -2.33 8.75 -6.58
CA GLU A 135 -1.04 9.26 -7.07
C GLU A 135 -0.36 10.20 -6.07
N PHE A 136 -1.17 10.98 -5.33
CA PHE A 136 -0.66 11.83 -4.25
C PHE A 136 0.10 11.02 -3.20
N LEU A 137 -0.50 9.93 -2.69
CA LEU A 137 0.09 9.16 -1.61
C LEU A 137 1.37 8.44 -2.08
N VAL A 138 1.35 7.86 -3.29
CA VAL A 138 2.52 7.23 -3.90
C VAL A 138 3.67 8.22 -4.01
N ARG A 139 3.44 9.40 -4.60
CA ARG A 139 4.49 10.42 -4.75
C ARG A 139 4.95 10.95 -3.40
N ALA A 140 4.03 11.19 -2.47
CA ALA A 140 4.38 11.69 -1.15
C ALA A 140 5.32 10.74 -0.41
N MET A 141 5.01 9.44 -0.39
CA MET A 141 5.78 8.45 0.37
C MET A 141 7.02 7.93 -0.35
N ALA A 142 7.02 7.88 -1.68
CA ALA A 142 8.13 7.32 -2.44
C ALA A 142 9.12 8.35 -2.97
N LEU A 143 8.74 9.63 -3.06
CA LEU A 143 9.56 10.66 -3.71
C LEU A 143 9.74 11.93 -2.87
N TRP A 144 8.73 12.37 -2.11
CA TRP A 144 8.78 13.68 -1.47
C TRP A 144 9.19 13.63 0.00
N ILE A 145 8.96 12.51 0.69
CA ILE A 145 9.04 12.47 2.15
C ILE A 145 10.45 12.78 2.66
N GLU A 146 11.48 12.26 1.98
CA GLU A 146 12.89 12.48 2.31
C GLU A 146 13.33 13.92 1.99
N ASP A 147 12.76 14.51 0.95
CA ASP A 147 12.96 15.92 0.56
C ASP A 147 12.08 16.91 1.37
N GLY A 148 11.81 16.61 2.64
CA GLY A 148 11.00 17.45 3.53
C GLY A 148 9.52 17.54 3.14
N GLY A 149 9.04 16.65 2.28
CA GLY A 149 7.66 16.56 1.83
C GLY A 149 7.30 17.54 0.73
N VAL A 150 8.26 18.07 -0.01
CA VAL A 150 8.03 19.13 -0.98
C VAL A 150 7.91 18.54 -2.38
N SER A 151 6.75 18.74 -3.02
CA SER A 151 6.56 18.35 -4.42
C SER A 151 7.43 19.19 -5.37
N SER A 152 7.62 18.70 -6.60
CA SER A 152 8.34 19.43 -7.67
C SER A 152 7.78 20.82 -7.99
N LYS A 153 6.56 21.14 -7.53
CA LYS A 153 5.92 22.46 -7.65
C LYS A 153 6.14 23.36 -6.42
N GLY A 154 7.02 22.98 -5.50
CA GLY A 154 7.31 23.71 -4.27
C GLY A 154 6.20 23.65 -3.21
N LYS A 155 5.18 22.79 -3.39
CA LYS A 155 4.09 22.62 -2.42
C LYS A 155 4.40 21.48 -1.47
N ARG A 156 4.27 21.74 -0.16
CA ARG A 156 4.39 20.72 0.89
C ARG A 156 3.19 19.76 0.82
N ALA A 157 3.45 18.47 1.02
CA ALA A 157 2.43 17.44 1.05
C ALA A 157 1.40 17.73 2.15
N ALA A 158 0.12 17.51 1.82
CA ALA A 158 -0.95 17.61 2.82
C ALA A 158 -0.69 16.60 3.94
N HIS A 159 -0.91 17.01 5.19
CA HIS A 159 -0.70 16.18 6.38
C HIS A 159 0.74 15.63 6.52
N PHE A 160 1.74 16.38 6.08
CA PHE A 160 3.14 15.95 6.07
C PHE A 160 3.62 15.35 7.39
N GLU A 161 3.32 15.95 8.54
CA GLU A 161 3.78 15.40 9.83
C GLU A 161 3.24 13.99 10.10
N THR A 162 2.00 13.70 9.69
CA THR A 162 1.43 12.34 9.78
C THR A 162 2.09 11.38 8.80
N LEU A 163 2.37 11.84 7.57
CA LEU A 163 3.12 11.04 6.59
C LEU A 163 4.53 10.72 7.09
N ARG A 164 5.21 11.69 7.72
CA ARG A 164 6.54 11.52 8.31
C ARG A 164 6.54 10.47 9.43
N GLN A 165 5.57 10.53 10.34
CA GLN A 165 5.40 9.51 11.38
C GLN A 165 5.15 8.10 10.81
N ILE A 166 4.40 8.02 9.71
CA ILE A 166 4.17 6.74 9.01
C ILE A 166 5.45 6.26 8.31
N HIS A 167 6.22 7.18 7.74
CA HIS A 167 7.50 6.87 7.11
C HIS A 167 8.52 6.38 8.14
N GLU A 168 8.64 7.01 9.31
CA GLU A 168 9.49 6.52 10.40
C GLU A 168 9.12 5.07 10.81
N ARG A 169 7.82 4.76 10.91
CA ARG A 169 7.35 3.38 11.15
C ARG A 169 7.69 2.43 10.01
N LEU A 170 7.73 2.90 8.76
CA LEU A 170 8.17 2.10 7.62
C LEU A 170 9.66 1.79 7.71
N GLU A 171 10.50 2.79 8.01
CA GLU A 171 11.95 2.61 8.21
C GLU A 171 12.23 1.62 9.34
N GLU A 172 11.56 1.75 10.49
CA GLU A 172 11.69 0.78 11.60
C GLU A 172 11.38 -0.67 11.17
N MET A 173 10.38 -0.85 10.30
CA MET A 173 10.02 -2.16 9.76
C MET A 173 10.97 -2.61 8.63
N THR A 174 11.62 -1.68 7.94
CA THR A 174 12.62 -1.94 6.90
C THR A 174 13.98 -2.33 7.51
N ASP A 175 14.37 -1.75 8.64
CA ASP A 175 15.68 -1.98 9.28
C ASP A 175 15.67 -3.04 10.41
N GLY A 176 14.53 -3.71 10.63
CA GLY A 176 14.34 -4.62 11.76
C GLY A 176 15.37 -5.77 11.84
N GLU A 177 15.88 -6.04 13.05
CA GLU A 177 16.93 -7.03 13.33
C GLU A 177 16.57 -8.48 12.95
N GLU A 178 15.27 -8.83 12.87
CA GLU A 178 14.78 -10.16 12.49
C GLU A 178 14.62 -10.35 10.97
N GLY A 179 15.29 -9.52 10.16
CA GLY A 179 15.12 -9.46 8.71
C GLY A 179 14.03 -8.47 8.33
N GLY A 180 14.49 -7.34 7.82
CA GLY A 180 13.67 -6.20 7.40
C GLY A 180 12.67 -6.49 6.28
N LEU A 181 11.72 -5.57 6.12
CA LEU A 181 10.73 -5.57 5.04
C LEU A 181 11.05 -4.51 3.98
N ASP A 182 11.15 -4.94 2.72
CA ASP A 182 11.18 -4.04 1.57
C ASP A 182 9.76 -3.51 1.28
N PHE A 183 9.50 -2.24 1.59
CA PHE A 183 8.25 -1.58 1.24
C PHE A 183 8.39 -0.74 -0.02
N CYS A 184 7.50 -0.99 -0.97
CA CYS A 184 7.29 -0.10 -2.12
C CYS A 184 5.82 0.30 -2.28
N PHE A 185 5.61 1.44 -2.91
CA PHE A 185 4.32 2.00 -3.29
C PHE A 185 4.07 1.77 -4.77
N TRP A 186 2.88 1.27 -5.07
CA TRP A 186 2.47 0.90 -6.41
C TRP A 186 1.24 1.71 -6.81
N ALA A 187 1.45 2.65 -7.74
CA ALA A 187 0.35 3.33 -8.39
C ALA A 187 -0.40 2.34 -9.30
N ILE A 188 -1.68 2.14 -9.02
CA ILE A 188 -2.59 1.31 -9.82
C ILE A 188 -3.78 2.13 -10.32
N SER A 189 -4.46 1.63 -11.34
CA SER A 189 -5.70 2.26 -11.80
C SER A 189 -6.84 2.01 -10.79
N ARG A 190 -7.88 2.84 -10.84
CA ARG A 190 -9.05 2.67 -9.99
C ARG A 190 -9.79 1.37 -10.28
N GLU A 191 -9.79 0.95 -11.55
CA GLU A 191 -10.36 -0.32 -12.01
C GLU A 191 -9.67 -1.54 -11.37
N GLU A 192 -8.39 -1.41 -11.03
CA GLU A 192 -7.63 -2.44 -10.31
C GLU A 192 -7.85 -2.39 -8.80
N ASN A 193 -8.28 -1.25 -8.24
CA ASN A 193 -8.46 -1.04 -6.80
C ASN A 193 -9.91 -1.24 -6.31
N VAL A 194 -10.79 -1.78 -7.16
CA VAL A 194 -12.25 -1.85 -6.93
C VAL A 194 -12.65 -2.53 -5.62
N GLU A 195 -11.96 -3.57 -5.19
CA GLU A 195 -12.33 -4.29 -3.96
C GLU A 195 -11.98 -3.51 -2.69
N ALA A 196 -10.85 -2.80 -2.66
CA ALA A 196 -10.51 -1.89 -1.56
C ALA A 196 -11.49 -0.70 -1.54
N GLU A 197 -11.85 -0.17 -2.71
CA GLU A 197 -12.83 0.92 -2.81
C GLU A 197 -14.22 0.48 -2.31
N LYS A 198 -14.71 -0.69 -2.72
CA LYS A 198 -15.98 -1.26 -2.21
C LYS A 198 -15.94 -1.42 -0.70
N MET A 199 -14.81 -1.88 -0.17
CA MET A 199 -14.63 -2.06 1.27
C MET A 199 -14.68 -0.73 2.04
N ALA A 200 -14.00 0.30 1.55
CA ALA A 200 -14.05 1.63 2.15
C ALA A 200 -15.48 2.20 2.12
N ASN A 201 -16.15 2.15 0.96
CA ASN A 201 -17.54 2.63 0.85
C ASN A 201 -18.49 1.90 1.81
N ARG A 202 -18.38 0.57 1.95
CA ARG A 202 -19.19 -0.19 2.93
C ARG A 202 -18.94 0.28 4.36
N ALA A 203 -17.69 0.53 4.72
CA ALA A 203 -17.35 1.05 6.05
C ALA A 203 -17.88 2.48 6.28
N LEU A 204 -18.05 3.26 5.21
CA LEU A 204 -18.65 4.58 5.25
C LEU A 204 -20.17 4.53 5.44
N ASP A 205 -20.83 3.63 4.73
CA ASP A 205 -22.29 3.49 4.73
C ASP A 205 -22.83 2.89 6.05
N GLN A 206 -21.94 2.32 6.88
CA GLN A 206 -22.25 1.79 8.21
C GLN A 206 -22.09 2.83 9.34
N GLN A 207 -21.79 4.10 9.02
CA GLN A 207 -21.53 5.19 9.99
C GLN A 207 -22.73 6.06 10.35
#